data_AF-A0A3D5YDU0-F1
#
_entry.id   AF-A0A3D5YDU0-F1
#
_cell.length_a   1.000
_cell.length_b   1.000
_cell.length_c   1.000
_cell.angle_alpha   90.00
_cell.angle_beta   90.00
_cell.angle_gamma   90.00
#
_symmetry.space_group_name_H-M   'P 1'
#
loop_
_entity.id
_entity.type
_entity.pdbx_description
1 polymer ?
#
loop_
_entity_poly.entity_id
_entity_poly.type
_entity_poly.pdbx_seq_one_letter_code
_entity_poly.pdbx_strand_id
1 'polypeptide(L)'
;MFFSMKRILVTGATGQIGSELVPALRKRYGSGNVIATGHKTQPDKELLEGGLFFSIDVRDFNSIEKVVREFRVDTIYHLAALLSSAAEK
;
A
#
# COMPACT_ATOMS: atom_id res chain seq x y z
N MET A 1 -13.49 12.57 -22.62
CA MET A 1 -13.64 11.58 -21.53
C MET A 1 -12.32 11.56 -20.78
N PHE A 2 -12.24 12.19 -19.61
CA PHE A 2 -11.01 12.18 -18.80
C PHE A 2 -10.97 10.86 -18.03
N PHE A 3 -10.14 9.91 -18.45
CA PHE A 3 -9.79 8.79 -17.58
C PHE A 3 -9.02 9.39 -16.39
N SER A 4 -9.69 9.54 -15.25
CA SER A 4 -9.03 9.96 -14.02
C SER A 4 -7.91 8.96 -13.73
N MET A 5 -6.68 9.46 -13.62
CA MET A 5 -5.51 8.64 -13.27
C MET A 5 -5.80 7.92 -11.95
N LYS A 6 -5.92 6.59 -12.00
CA LYS A 6 -6.25 5.79 -10.81
C LYS A 6 -5.13 5.89 -9.79
N ARG A 7 -5.44 6.42 -8.61
CA ARG A 7 -4.55 6.46 -7.45
C ARG A 7 -4.83 5.24 -6.57
N ILE A 8 -3.85 4.38 -6.44
CA ILE A 8 -3.99 3.07 -5.80
C ILE A 8 -3.24 3.08 -4.48
N LEU A 9 -3.92 2.72 -3.39
CA LEU A 9 -3.31 2.46 -2.09
C LEU A 9 -3.23 0.94 -1.86
N VAL A 10 -2.07 0.44 -1.50
CA VAL A 10 -1.86 -0.96 -1.13
C VAL A 10 -1.41 -1.01 0.32
N THR A 11 -2.27 -1.49 1.22
CA THR A 11 -1.89 -1.76 2.61
C THR A 11 -1.35 -3.18 2.74
N GLY A 12 -0.46 -3.44 3.71
CA GLY A 12 0.19 -4.74 3.83
C GLY A 12 1.20 -5.00 2.71
N ALA A 13 1.79 -3.93 2.17
CA ALA A 13 2.71 -3.97 1.04
C ALA A 13 4.01 -4.74 1.32
N THR A 14 4.36 -4.90 2.60
CA THR A 14 5.54 -5.68 3.04
C THR A 14 5.22 -7.15 3.30
N GLY A 15 3.98 -7.59 3.08
CA GLY A 15 3.58 -9.00 3.17
C GLY A 15 3.82 -9.75 1.87
N GLN A 16 3.70 -11.09 1.91
CA GLN A 16 4.02 -11.98 0.78
C GLN A 16 3.29 -11.61 -0.54
N ILE A 17 2.02 -11.20 -0.45
CA ILE A 17 1.25 -10.79 -1.64
C ILE A 17 1.56 -9.33 -2.00
N GLY A 18 1.71 -8.47 -1.00
CA GLY A 18 1.95 -7.05 -1.19
C GLY A 18 3.28 -6.75 -1.88
N SER A 19 4.33 -7.51 -1.55
CA SER A 19 5.68 -7.33 -2.09
C SER A 19 5.74 -7.60 -3.59
N GLU A 20 4.91 -8.51 -4.09
CA GLU A 20 4.81 -8.82 -5.52
C GLU A 20 3.78 -7.94 -6.25
N LEU A 21 2.67 -7.62 -5.57
CA LEU A 21 1.59 -6.85 -6.17
C LEU A 21 2.00 -5.40 -6.45
N VAL A 22 2.73 -4.76 -5.52
CA VAL A 22 3.12 -3.36 -5.66
C VAL A 22 3.98 -3.11 -6.90
N PRO A 23 5.07 -3.86 -7.17
CA PRO A 23 5.85 -3.74 -8.41
C PRO A 23 5.01 -3.94 -9.66
N ALA A 24 4.12 -4.94 -9.67
CA ALA A 24 3.24 -5.22 -10.81
C ALA A 24 2.28 -4.05 -11.08
N LEU A 25 1.67 -3.47 -10.03
CA LEU A 25 0.81 -2.31 -10.15
C LEU A 25 1.59 -1.07 -10.60
N ARG A 26 2.79 -0.83 -10.06
CA ARG A 26 3.65 0.30 -10.45
C ARG A 26 4.09 0.20 -11.92
N LYS A 27 4.41 -1.00 -12.40
CA LYS A 27 4.70 -1.26 -13.82
C LYS A 27 3.48 -0.98 -14.72
N ARG A 28 2.28 -1.31 -14.26
CA ARG A 28 1.04 -1.17 -15.06
C ARG A 28 0.44 0.24 -15.03
N TYR A 29 0.47 0.89 -13.87
CA TYR A 29 -0.23 2.15 -13.62
C TYR A 29 0.71 3.33 -13.37
N GLY A 30 2.03 3.09 -13.30
CA GLY A 30 3.07 4.08 -13.03
C GLY A 30 3.40 4.18 -11.54
N SER A 31 4.69 4.27 -11.22
CA SER A 31 5.20 4.33 -9.84
C SER A 31 4.62 5.47 -9.00
N GLY A 32 4.35 6.61 -9.63
CA GLY A 32 3.75 7.75 -8.94
C GLY A 32 2.28 7.54 -8.54
N ASN A 33 1.59 6.59 -9.16
CA ASN A 33 0.15 6.35 -8.93
C ASN A 33 -0.14 5.28 -7.88
N VAL A 34 0.87 4.55 -7.42
CA VAL A 34 0.72 3.46 -6.45
C VAL A 34 1.43 3.81 -5.15
N ILE A 35 0.65 3.92 -4.08
CA ILE A 35 1.10 4.21 -2.74
C ILE A 35 1.13 2.90 -1.96
N ALA A 36 2.31 2.48 -1.54
CA ALA A 36 2.50 1.28 -0.74
C ALA A 36 2.54 1.62 0.74
N THR A 37 1.94 0.79 1.61
CA THR A 37 2.01 0.99 3.05
C THR A 37 2.28 -0.30 3.82
N GLY A 38 3.10 -0.19 4.87
CA GLY A 38 3.42 -1.24 5.82
C GLY A 38 3.41 -0.70 7.24
N HIS A 39 3.57 -1.55 8.25
CA HIS A 39 3.59 -1.10 9.65
C HIS A 39 4.91 -1.47 10.34
N LYS A 40 5.07 -2.72 10.79
CA LYS A 40 6.24 -3.14 11.58
C LYS A 40 7.35 -3.76 10.74
N THR A 41 6.99 -4.45 9.67
CA THR A 41 7.95 -5.11 8.79
C THR A 41 8.69 -4.07 7.96
N GLN A 42 10.03 -4.16 7.95
CA GLN A 42 10.85 -3.31 7.11
C GLN A 42 10.56 -3.62 5.63
N PRO A 43 10.26 -2.62 4.79
CA PRO A 43 10.14 -2.84 3.35
C PRO A 43 11.51 -3.15 2.73
N ASP A 44 11.51 -4.04 1.74
CA ASP A 44 12.71 -4.32 0.95
C ASP A 44 13.09 -3.14 0.04
N LYS A 45 14.33 -3.14 -0.42
CA LYS A 45 14.92 -2.05 -1.22
C LYS A 45 14.09 -1.73 -2.47
N GLU A 46 13.58 -2.73 -3.18
CA GLU A 46 12.74 -2.53 -4.36
C GLU A 46 11.43 -1.79 -4.03
N LEU A 47 10.82 -2.13 -2.90
CA LEU A 47 9.56 -1.51 -2.48
C LEU A 47 9.77 -0.04 -2.10
N LEU A 48 10.88 0.26 -1.41
CA LEU A 48 11.30 1.60 -1.00
C LEU A 48 11.71 2.48 -2.19
N GLU A 49 12.56 1.97 -3.08
CA GLU A 49 13.09 2.74 -4.20
C GLU A 49 12.11 2.82 -5.39
N GLY A 50 11.15 1.90 -5.46
CA GLY A 50 10.21 1.80 -6.57
C GLY A 50 9.10 2.87 -6.59
N GLY A 51 8.95 3.68 -5.54
CA GLY A 51 7.93 4.74 -5.48
C GLY A 51 7.48 5.08 -4.06
N LEU A 52 6.30 5.71 -3.93
CA LEU A 52 5.77 6.15 -2.64
C LEU A 52 5.55 4.98 -1.68
N PHE A 53 6.13 5.08 -0.49
CA PHE A 53 5.93 4.16 0.61
C PHE A 53 5.71 4.93 1.92
N PHE A 54 4.71 4.53 2.71
CA PHE A 54 4.46 5.09 4.04
C PHE A 54 4.36 4.00 5.09
N SER A 55 4.93 4.26 6.27
CA SER A 55 4.66 3.43 7.45
C SER A 55 3.34 3.88 8.08
N ILE A 56 2.33 3.01 8.09
CA ILE A 56 0.98 3.28 8.59
C ILE A 56 0.48 2.07 9.38
N ASP A 57 -0.05 2.32 10.58
CA ASP A 57 -0.90 1.36 11.27
C ASP A 57 -2.32 1.43 10.69
N VAL A 58 -2.80 0.37 10.06
CA VAL A 58 -4.13 0.34 9.44
C VAL A 58 -5.28 0.43 10.45
N ARG A 59 -5.00 0.24 11.75
CA ARG A 59 -5.97 0.40 12.83
C ARG A 59 -6.17 1.87 13.21
N ASP A 60 -5.23 2.74 12.86
CA ASP A 60 -5.37 4.18 13.03
C ASP A 60 -6.09 4.78 11.81
N PHE A 61 -7.39 5.03 11.99
CA PHE A 61 -8.24 5.63 10.97
C PHE A 61 -7.68 6.95 10.44
N ASN A 62 -7.14 7.81 11.30
CA ASN A 62 -6.68 9.14 10.90
C ASN A 62 -5.47 9.04 9.97
N SER A 63 -4.57 8.08 10.22
CA SER A 63 -3.40 7.84 9.39
C SER A 63 -3.79 7.38 7.97
N ILE A 64 -4.78 6.47 7.85
CA ILE A 64 -5.30 6.08 6.53
C ILE A 64 -6.04 7.24 5.87
N GLU A 65 -6.94 7.91 6.60
CA GLU A 65 -7.76 9.00 6.06
C GLU A 65 -6.88 10.11 5.46
N LYS A 66 -5.81 10.49 6.17
CA LYS A 66 -4.85 11.49 5.69
C LYS A 66 -4.28 11.10 4.33
N VAL A 67 -3.79 9.87 4.16
CA VAL A 67 -3.22 9.40 2.89
C VAL A 67 -4.27 9.31 1.80
N VAL A 68 -5.47 8.82 2.12
CA VAL A 68 -6.58 8.74 1.16
C VAL A 68 -6.94 10.13 0.63
N ARG A 69 -7.05 11.14 1.51
CA ARG A 69 -7.41 12.50 1.12
C ARG A 69 -6.28 13.23 0.41
N GLU A 70 -5.06 13.15 0.94
CA GLU A 70 -3.87 13.85 0.41
C GLU A 70 -3.53 13.38 -1.01
N PHE A 71 -3.57 12.06 -1.23
CA PHE A 71 -3.25 11.47 -2.54
C PHE A 71 -4.48 11.22 -3.42
N ARG A 72 -5.69 11.59 -2.96
CA ARG A 72 -6.96 11.37 -3.65
C ARG A 72 -7.10 9.93 -4.13
N VAL A 73 -6.92 8.99 -3.20
CA VAL A 73 -6.95 7.55 -3.47
C VAL A 73 -8.33 7.17 -4.01
N ASP A 74 -8.32 6.45 -5.13
CA ASP A 74 -9.51 5.95 -5.83
C ASP A 74 -9.76 4.47 -5.53
N THR A 75 -8.69 3.68 -5.48
CA THR A 75 -8.76 2.23 -5.29
C THR A 75 -7.86 1.80 -4.13
N ILE A 76 -8.36 0.92 -3.26
CA ILE A 76 -7.59 0.36 -2.14
C ILE A 76 -7.50 -1.17 -2.29
N TYR A 77 -6.27 -1.69 -2.30
CA TYR A 77 -5.99 -3.10 -2.03
C TYR A 77 -5.62 -3.27 -0.56
N HIS A 78 -6.55 -3.84 0.23
CA HIS A 78 -6.36 -4.03 1.66
C HIS A 78 -5.80 -5.43 1.94
N LEU A 79 -4.46 -5.57 2.04
CA LEU A 79 -3.77 -6.83 2.30
C LEU A 79 -3.15 -6.91 3.70
N ALA A 80 -3.31 -5.87 4.52
CA ALA A 80 -2.84 -5.90 5.90
C ALA A 80 -3.71 -6.87 6.72
N ALA A 81 -3.13 -7.98 7.14
CA ALA A 81 -3.80 -9.00 7.94
C ALA A 81 -2.82 -9.65 8.92
N LEU A 82 -3.35 -10.24 9.99
CA LEU A 82 -2.61 -11.19 10.83
C LEU A 82 -2.82 -12.59 10.26
N LEU A 83 -1.75 -13.37 10.17
CA LEU A 83 -1.85 -14.81 9.85
C LEU A 83 -2.46 -15.53 11.07
N SER A 84 -3.29 -16.56 10.84
CA SER A 84 -3.99 -17.29 11.92
C SER A 84 -3.04 -17.68 13.06
N SER A 85 -1.88 -18.24 12.74
CA SER A 85 -0.87 -18.66 13.71
C SER A 85 -0.26 -17.54 14.55
N ALA A 86 -0.33 -16.29 14.08
CA ALA A 86 0.11 -15.10 14.80
C ALA A 86 -1.06 -14.37 15.50
N ALA A 87 -2.31 -14.63 15.11
CA ALA A 87 -3.51 -14.04 15.68
C ALA A 87 -3.99 -14.79 16.94
N GLU A 88 -3.61 -16.06 17.11
CA GLU A 88 -4.04 -16.93 18.20
C GLU A 88 -3.15 -16.86 19.46
N LYS A 89 -2.28 -15.85 19.56
CA LYS A 89 -1.36 -15.67 20.70
C LYS A 89 -1.79 -14.58 21.66
#